data_AF-A0A2V2UDD0-F1
#
_entry.id   AF-A0A2V2UDD0-F1
#
_cell.length_a   1.000
_cell.length_b   1.000
_cell.length_c   1.000
_cell.angle_alpha   90.00
_cell.angle_beta   90.00
_cell.angle_gamma   90.00
#
_symmetry.space_group_name_H-M   'P 1'
#
loop_
_entity.id
_entity.type
_entity.pdbx_description
1 polymer ?
#
loop_
_entity_poly.entity_id
_entity_poly.type
_entity_poly.pdbx_seq_one_letter_code
_entity_poly.pdbx_strand_id
1 'polypeptide(L)' 'MGRKAGGKLIGGYYTFGEYDVVIIIEAPNDEAVMSLMLKVGSYGNVRTKTLKAFTAEEGMKIIKDLP' A
#
# COMPACT_ATOMS: atom_id res chain seq x y z
N MET A 1 20.06 6.30 -2.59
CA MET A 1 18.91 5.83 -1.78
C MET A 1 18.25 4.69 -2.55
N GLY A 2 18.14 3.51 -1.92
CA GLY A 2 18.32 2.21 -2.59
C GLY A 2 17.16 1.70 -3.45
N ARG A 3 17.45 1.43 -4.72
CA ARG A 3 16.85 0.31 -5.48
C ARG A 3 17.16 -0.98 -4.70
N LYS A 4 16.21 -1.54 -3.93
CA LYS A 4 16.22 -2.98 -3.53
C LYS A 4 15.00 -3.47 -2.73
N ALA A 5 13.88 -2.76 -2.70
CA ALA A 5 12.62 -3.28 -2.13
C ALA A 5 11.43 -3.13 -3.09
N GLY A 6 11.67 -3.21 -4.40
CA GLY A 6 10.68 -3.45 -5.48
C GLY A 6 9.59 -2.40 -5.71
N GLY A 7 9.16 -1.66 -4.69
CA GLY A 7 8.01 -0.77 -4.74
C GLY A 7 8.35 0.61 -5.27
N LYS A 8 7.48 1.12 -6.15
CA LYS A 8 7.46 2.49 -6.64
C LYS A 8 6.48 3.30 -5.79
N LEU A 9 6.94 4.43 -5.24
CA LEU A 9 6.06 5.41 -4.61
C LEU A 9 5.24 6.11 -5.72
N ILE A 10 3.92 6.02 -5.63
CA ILE A 10 2.99 6.71 -6.54
C ILE A 10 2.65 8.10 -6.00
N GLY A 11 2.48 8.22 -4.68
CA GLY A 11 2.22 9.50 -4.02
C GLY A 11 2.14 9.37 -2.50
N GLY A 12 2.40 10.48 -1.81
CA GLY A 12 2.24 10.60 -0.36
C GLY A 12 1.48 11.89 -0.05
N TYR A 13 0.44 11.78 0.77
CA TYR A 13 -0.48 12.87 1.07
C TYR A 13 -0.64 12.98 2.58
N TYR A 14 -0.57 14.21 3.09
CA TYR A 14 -0.96 14.50 4.45
C TYR A 14 -2.47 14.71 4.50
N THR A 15 -3.12 14.12 5.49
CA THR A 15 -4.57 14.12 5.62
C THR A 15 -4.97 14.60 7.01
N PHE A 16 -6.13 15.27 7.09
CA PHE A 16 -6.79 15.54 8.36
C PHE A 16 -7.85 14.46 8.58
N GLY A 17 -7.83 13.80 9.74
CA GLY A 17 -8.79 12.74 10.08
C GLY A 17 -8.16 11.64 10.90
N GLU A 18 -8.64 10.41 10.71
CA GLU A 18 -8.17 9.21 11.43
C GLU A 18 -6.69 8.89 11.18
N TYR A 19 -6.20 9.21 9.99
CA TYR A 19 -4.81 9.03 9.59
C TYR A 19 -4.21 10.38 9.19
N ASP A 20 -2.96 10.61 9.57
CA ASP A 20 -2.17 11.81 9.27
C ASP A 20 -1.49 11.74 7.90
N VAL A 21 -1.22 10.53 7.41
CA VAL A 21 -0.55 10.29 6.13
C VAL A 21 -1.20 9.11 5.38
N VAL A 22 -1.38 9.30 4.07
CA VAL A 22 -1.72 8.24 3.12
C VAL A 22 -0.60 8.10 2.10
N ILE A 23 -0.08 6.88 1.92
CA ILE A 23 0.97 6.57 0.94
C ILE A 23 0.44 5.53 -0.03
N ILE A 24 0.57 5.81 -1.33
CA ILE A 24 0.24 4.88 -2.41
C ILE A 24 1.55 4.35 -2.98
N ILE A 25 1.71 3.03 -2.97
CA ILE A 25 2.87 2.34 -3.54
C ILE A 25 2.39 1.27 -4.53
N GLU A 26 3.15 1.11 -5.61
CA GLU A 26 3.00 0.00 -6.55
C GLU A 26 4.16 -0.96 -6.29
N ALA A 27 3.87 -2.21 -5.95
CA ALA A 27 4.88 -3.21 -5.64
C ALA A 27 4.71 -4.43 -6.56
N PRO A 28 5.80 -5.15 -6.88
CA PRO A 28 5.75 -6.27 -7.81
C PRO A 28 5.00 -7.49 -7.26
N ASN A 29 4.87 -7.60 -5.92
CA ASN A 29 4.15 -8.68 -5.23
C ASN A 29 3.87 -8.30 -3.76
N ASP A 30 3.04 -9.11 -3.10
CA ASP A 30 2.64 -8.90 -1.70
C ASP A 30 3.81 -9.05 -0.71
N GLU A 31 4.79 -9.90 -1.01
CA GLU A 31 5.99 -10.11 -0.18
C GLU A 31 6.85 -8.83 -0.09
N ALA A 32 6.98 -8.10 -1.20
CA ALA A 32 7.68 -6.82 -1.24
C ALA A 32 6.97 -5.77 -0.37
N VAL A 33 5.63 -5.72 -0.40
CA VAL A 33 4.83 -4.84 0.48
C VAL A 33 5.02 -5.24 1.94
N MET A 34 4.93 -6.53 2.27
CA MET A 34 5.07 -7.03 3.62
C MET A 34 6.46 -6.69 4.21
N SER A 35 7.53 -6.93 3.44
CA SER A 35 8.89 -6.59 3.84
C SER A 35 9.06 -5.10 4.13
N LEU A 36 8.49 -4.24 3.27
CA LEU A 36 8.51 -2.79 3.46
C LEU A 36 7.74 -2.38 4.72
N MET A 37 6.54 -2.90 4.94
CA MET A 37 5.71 -2.55 6.10
C MET A 37 6.32 -3.03 7.41
N LEU A 38 6.90 -4.24 7.46
CA LEU A 38 7.64 -4.74 8.63
C LEU A 38 8.86 -3.86 8.94
N LYS A 39 9.58 -3.42 7.92
CA LYS A 39 10.70 -2.48 8.08
C LYS A 39 10.23 -1.11 8.60
N VAL A 40 9.09 -0.61 8.12
CA VAL A 40 8.54 0.66 8.63
C VAL A 40 8.10 0.50 10.09
N GLY A 41 7.39 -0.58 10.41
CA GLY A 41 6.93 -0.87 11.77
C GLY A 41 8.07 -1.10 12.78
N SER A 42 9.22 -1.61 12.34
CA SER A 42 10.37 -1.86 13.23
C SER A 42 11.01 -0.59 13.79
N TYR A 43 10.74 0.58 13.20
CA TYR A 43 11.17 1.87 13.76
C TYR A 43 10.34 2.29 14.99
N GLY A 44 9.20 1.65 15.26
CA GLY A 44 8.42 1.80 16.49
C GLY A 44 7.66 3.12 16.66
N ASN A 45 7.86 4.08 15.75
CA ASN A 45 7.27 5.41 15.80
C ASN A 45 5.99 5.56 14.95
N VAL A 46 5.68 4.58 14.09
CA VAL A 46 4.53 4.62 13.18
C VAL A 46 3.72 3.33 13.29
N ARG A 47 2.39 3.46 13.37
CA ARG A 47 1.45 2.34 13.19
C ARG A 47 0.79 2.46 11.83
N THR A 48 0.99 1.47 10.97
CA THR A 48 0.49 1.48 9.59
C THR A 48 -0.78 0.63 9.47
N LYS A 49 -1.71 1.07 8.61
CA LYS A 49 -2.82 0.24 8.12
C LYS A 49 -2.66 0.06 6.62
N THR A 50 -2.35 -1.17 6.20
CA THR A 50 -2.09 -1.49 4.80
C THR A 50 -3.36 -1.94 4.12
N LEU A 51 -3.70 -1.33 2.99
CA LEU A 51 -4.83 -1.70 2.15
C LEU A 51 -4.31 -2.19 0.81
N LYS A 52 -4.78 -3.37 0.37
CA LYS A 52 -4.53 -3.85 -0.99
C LYS A 52 -5.52 -3.18 -1.92
N ALA A 53 -5.02 -2.36 -2.83
CA ALA A 53 -5.83 -1.71 -3.85
C ALA A 53 -6.06 -2.66 -5.03
N PHE A 54 -7.29 -2.64 -5.55
CA PHE A 54 -7.64 -3.19 -6.85
C PHE A 54 -7.98 -2.02 -7.77
N THR A 55 -7.67 -2.16 -9.05
CA THR A 55 -8.15 -1.22 -10.07
C THR A 55 -9.67 -1.29 -10.16
N ALA A 56 -10.28 -0.22 -10.67
CA ALA A 56 -11.72 -0.20 -10.92
C ALA A 56 -12.14 -1.33 -11.88
N GLU A 57 -11.30 -1.65 -12.87
CA GLU A 57 -11.54 -2.72 -13.84
C GLU A 57 -11.56 -4.10 -13.18
N GLU A 58 -10.58 -4.41 -12.32
CA GLU A 58 -10.54 -5.66 -11.54
C GLU A 58 -11.77 -5.78 -10.63
N GLY A 59 -12.13 -4.70 -9.94
CA GLY A 59 -13.33 -4.66 -9.10
C GLY A 59 -14.61 -4.93 -9.91
N MET A 60 -14.76 -4.27 -11.07
CA MET A 60 -15.91 -4.46 -11.95
C MET A 60 -15.98 -5.88 -12.52
N LYS A 61 -14.84 -6.52 -12.79
CA LYS A 61 -14.80 -7.92 -13.21
C LYS A 61 -15.32 -8.84 -12.09
N ILE A 62 -14.83 -8.66 -10.86
CA ILE A 62 -15.29 -9.44 -9.70
C ILE A 62 -16.79 -9.27 -9.48
N ILE A 63 -17.32 -8.05 -9.62
CA ILE A 63 -18.76 -7.77 -9.47
C ILE A 63 -19.60 -8.52 -10.51
N LYS A 64 -19.12 -8.62 -11.76
CA LYS A 64 -19.83 -9.33 -12.82
C LYS A 64 -19.91 -10.84 -12.59
N ASP A 65 -18.97 -11.39 -11.82
CA ASP A 65 -18.89 -12.83 -11.53
C ASP A 65 -19.70 -13.21 -10.27
N LEU A 66 -20.38 -12.26 -9.61
CA LEU A 66 -21.28 -12.53 -8.48
C LEU A 66 -22.62 -13.15 -8.95
N PRO A 67 -23.20 -14.10 -8.19
CA PRO A 67 -24.49 -14.71 -8.49
C PRO A 67 -25.70 -13.79 -8.29
#